data_AF-A0A953KUZ7-F1
#
_entry.id   AF-A0A953KUZ7-F1
#
_cell.length_a   1.000
_cell.length_b   1.000
_cell.length_c   1.000
_cell.angle_alpha   90.00
_cell.angle_beta   90.00
_cell.angle_gamma   90.00
#
_symmetry.space_group_name_H-M   'P 1'
#
loop_
_entity.id
_entity.type
_entity.pdbx_description
1 polymer ?
#
loop_
_entity_poly.entity_id
_entity_poly.type
_entity_poly.pdbx_seq_one_letter_code
_entity_poly.pdbx_strand_id
1 'polypeptide(L)' 'MDPLHDPLHSRRIEALRAMTGAQRMAEAFALTEMVRKLFVAGLRKQFPDMPEPEFNELMLKRLEKCRNRNY' A
#
# COMPACT_ATOMS: atom_id res chain seq x y z
N MET A 1 -19.35 10.83 -5.73
CA MET A 1 -18.49 11.25 -4.61
C MET A 1 -17.36 12.06 -5.20
N ASP A 2 -17.35 13.37 -4.96
CA ASP A 2 -16.26 14.25 -5.38
C ASP A 2 -15.07 14.03 -4.41
N PRO A 3 -13.90 13.51 -4.85
CA PRO A 3 -12.78 13.19 -3.96
C PRO A 3 -12.18 14.41 -3.24
N LEU A 4 -12.48 15.62 -3.72
CA LEU A 4 -11.90 16.87 -3.22
C LEU A 4 -12.61 17.44 -1.99
N HIS A 5 -13.83 16.96 -1.69
CA HIS A 5 -14.67 17.46 -0.59
C HIS A 5 -15.02 16.35 0.42
N ASP A 6 -14.05 15.48 0.72
CA ASP A 6 -14.20 14.49 1.79
C ASP A 6 -13.86 15.13 3.15
N PRO A 7 -14.82 15.29 4.10
CA PRO A 7 -14.54 15.82 5.44
C PRO A 7 -13.51 14.96 6.21
N LEU A 8 -13.30 13.70 5.82
CA LEU A 8 -12.25 12.85 6.36
C LEU A 8 -10.86 13.27 5.86
N HIS A 9 -10.76 13.94 4.71
CA HIS A 9 -9.50 14.46 4.19
C HIS A 9 -8.89 15.50 5.14
N SER A 10 -9.65 16.52 5.54
CA SER A 10 -9.17 17.56 6.46
C SER A 10 -8.72 16.96 7.79
N ARG A 11 -9.52 16.06 8.38
CA ARG A 11 -9.19 15.38 9.65
C ARG A 11 -7.92 14.53 9.55
N ARG A 12 -7.71 13.86 8.42
CA ARG A 12 -6.49 13.08 8.16
C ARG A 12 -5.26 13.97 8.03
N ILE A 13 -5.37 15.12 7.36
CA ILE A 13 -4.27 16.08 7.26
C ILE A 13 -3.93 16.66 8.63
N GLU A 14 -4.92 17.01 9.45
CA GLU A 14 -4.71 17.48 10.82
C GLU A 14 -4.00 16.43 11.68
N ALA A 15 -4.45 15.17 11.63
CA ALA A 15 -3.80 14.07 12.35
C ALA A 15 -2.33 13.88 11.92
N LEU A 16 -2.05 13.94 10.61
CA LEU A 16 -0.67 13.84 10.09
C LEU A 16 0.20 15.03 10.50
N ARG A 17 -0.37 16.24 10.59
CA ARG A 17 0.34 17.45 11.04
C ARG A 17 0.66 17.41 12.53
N ALA A 18 -0.18 16.77 13.34
CA ALA A 18 0.05 16.60 14.77
C ALA A 18 1.17 15.59 15.08
N MET A 19 1.53 14.70 14.14
CA MET A 19 2.62 13.75 14.30
C MET A 19 4.00 14.40 14.12
N THR A 20 4.95 13.98 14.95
CA THR A 20 6.38 14.22 14.71
C THR A 20 6.86 13.48 13.46
N GLY A 21 8.02 13.87 12.92
CA GLY A 21 8.61 13.17 11.77
C GLY A 21 8.85 11.68 12.02
N ALA A 22 9.31 11.31 13.23
CA ALA A 22 9.53 9.91 13.60
C ALA A 22 8.24 9.10 13.63
N GLN A 23 7.17 9.65 14.22
CA GLN A 23 5.85 8.99 14.25
C GLN A 23 5.31 8.81 12.83
N ARG A 24 5.43 9.84 11.98
CA ARG A 24 4.98 9.75 10.59
C ARG A 24 5.74 8.69 9.80
N MET A 25 7.05 8.54 10.02
CA MET A 25 7.82 7.45 9.40
C MET A 25 7.42 6.07 9.91
N ALA A 26 7.20 5.92 11.22
CA ALA A 26 6.74 4.66 11.79
C ALA A 26 5.39 4.22 11.19
N GLU A 27 4.45 5.15 11.05
CA GLU A 27 3.16 4.90 10.39
C GLU A 27 3.33 4.54 8.91
N ALA A 28 4.21 5.23 8.19
CA ALA A 28 4.49 4.91 6.79
C ALA A 28 5.02 3.47 6.62
N PHE A 29 5.90 3.01 7.51
CA PHE A 29 6.38 1.64 7.51
C PHE A 29 5.28 0.63 7.85
N ALA A 30 4.48 0.91 8.88
CA ALA A 30 3.38 0.04 9.28
C ALA A 30 2.35 -0.12 8.14
N LEU A 31 1.98 0.98 7.49
CA LEU A 31 1.07 0.98 6.34
C LEU A 31 1.67 0.22 5.15
N THR A 32 2.95 0.41 4.87
CA THR A 32 3.65 -0.30 3.78
C THR A 32 3.61 -1.80 3.98
N GLU A 33 3.91 -2.26 5.21
CA GLU A 33 3.87 -3.69 5.55
C GLU A 33 2.46 -4.28 5.49
N MET A 34 1.46 -3.54 5.99
CA MET A 34 0.06 -3.96 5.92
C MET A 34 -0.39 -4.12 4.46
N VAL A 35 -0.11 -3.13 3.61
CA VAL A 35 -0.49 -3.17 2.19
C VAL A 35 0.22 -4.31 1.47
N ARG A 36 1.50 -4.56 1.75
CA ARG A 36 2.25 -5.70 1.19
C ARG A 36 1.58 -7.03 1.54
N LYS A 37 1.19 -7.23 2.81
CA LYS A 37 0.50 -8.46 3.25
C LYS A 37 -0.85 -8.64 2.55
N LEU A 38 -1.65 -7.58 2.49
CA LEU A 38 -2.94 -7.61 1.80
C LEU A 38 -2.79 -7.92 0.31
N PHE A 39 -1.78 -7.33 -0.34
CA PHE A 39 -1.47 -7.57 -1.74
C PHE A 39 -1.11 -9.05 -2.00
N VAL A 40 -0.21 -9.62 -1.20
CA VAL A 40 0.17 -11.04 -1.31
C VAL A 40 -1.04 -11.95 -1.07
N ALA A 41 -1.82 -11.69 -0.02
CA ALA A 41 -3.02 -12.47 0.29
C ALA A 41 -4.06 -12.42 -0.85
N GLY A 42 -4.29 -11.24 -1.42
CA GLY A 42 -5.18 -11.06 -2.57
C GLY A 42 -4.68 -11.81 -3.82
N LEU A 43 -3.38 -11.75 -4.10
CA LEU A 43 -2.77 -12.50 -5.20
C LEU A 43 -2.89 -14.01 -4.99
N ARG A 44 -2.61 -14.53 -3.79
CA ARG A 44 -2.77 -15.95 -3.47
C ARG A 44 -4.20 -16.43 -3.64
N LYS A 45 -5.17 -15.61 -3.25
CA LYS A 45 -6.59 -15.92 -3.46
C LYS A 45 -6.95 -16.03 -4.95
N GLN A 46 -6.31 -15.25 -5.82
CA GLN A 46 -6.53 -15.33 -7.27
C GLN A 46 -5.80 -16.51 -7.93
N PHE A 47 -4.65 -16.92 -7.39
CA PHE A 47 -3.81 -17.98 -7.94
C PHE A 47 -3.46 -19.01 -6.84
N PRO A 48 -4.44 -19.80 -6.34
CA PRO A 48 -4.27 -20.66 -5.17
C PRO A 48 -3.26 -21.80 -5.40
N ASP A 49 -3.25 -22.38 -6.59
CA ASP A 49 -2.44 -23.56 -6.93
C ASP A 49 -1.12 -23.21 -7.65
N MET A 50 -0.80 -21.92 -7.76
CA MET A 50 0.41 -21.48 -8.45
C MET A 50 1.67 -21.84 -7.63
N PRO A 51 2.67 -22.48 -8.25
CA PRO A 51 3.94 -22.79 -7.59
C PRO A 51 4.64 -21.52 -7.06
N GLU A 52 5.35 -21.66 -5.93
CA GLU A 52 6.04 -20.55 -5.28
C GLU A 52 6.98 -19.75 -6.19
N PRO A 53 7.80 -20.37 -7.07
CA PRO A 53 8.69 -19.62 -7.96
C PRO A 53 7.91 -18.75 -8.95
N GLU A 54 6.89 -19.31 -9.59
CA GLU A 54 6.04 -18.61 -10.56
C GLU A 54 5.22 -17.50 -9.89
N PHE A 55 4.74 -17.75 -8.66
CA PHE A 55 4.03 -16.75 -7.88
C PHE A 55 4.93 -15.55 -7.57
N ASN A 56 6.18 -15.79 -7.18
CA ASN A 56 7.13 -14.73 -6.87
C ASN A 56 7.45 -13.88 -8.10
N GLU A 57 7.64 -14.49 -9.28
CA GLU A 57 7.81 -13.76 -10.54
C GLU A 57 6.58 -12.91 -10.88
N LEU A 58 5.38 -13.49 -10.76
CA LEU A 58 4.12 -12.76 -10.98
C LEU A 58 3.99 -11.58 -10.02
N MET A 59 4.29 -11.78 -8.73
CA MET A 59 4.23 -10.76 -7.70
C MET A 59 5.15 -9.59 -8.05
N LEU A 60 6.42 -9.85 -8.40
CA LEU A 60 7.38 -8.81 -8.79
C LEU A 60 6.92 -8.04 -10.03
N LYS A 61 6.42 -8.75 -11.06
CA LYS A 61 5.87 -8.13 -12.28
C LYS A 61 4.68 -7.22 -11.99
N ARG A 62 3.84 -7.57 -11.01
CA ARG A 62 2.71 -6.74 -10.58
C ARG A 62 3.17 -5.51 -9.79
N LEU A 63 4.15 -5.66 -8.91
CA LEU A 63 4.74 -4.54 -8.15
C LEU A 63 5.40 -3.50 -9.06
N GLU A 64 6.07 -3.94 -10.14
CA GLU A 64 6.67 -3.00 -11.11
C GLU A 64 5.62 -2.09 -11.77
N LYS A 65 4.36 -2.55 -11.91
CA LYS A 65 3.26 -1.69 -12.40
C LYS A 65 2.80 -0.64 -11.38
N CYS A 66 3.03 -0.89 -10.08
CA CYS A 66 2.68 0.03 -9.01
C CYS A 66 3.78 1.08 -8.76
N ARG A 67 4.96 0.92 -9.38
CA ARG A 67 6.07 1.85 -9.22
C ARG A 67 5.71 3.18 -9.89
N ASN A 68 5.62 4.25 -9.09
CA ASN A 68 5.51 5.60 -9.63
C ASN A 68 6.80 5.92 -10.41
N ARG A 69 6.67 6.19 -11.72
CA ARG A 69 7.79 6.51 -12.61
C ARG A 69 8.03 8.02 -12.77
N ASN A 70 7.26 8.86 -12.08
CA ASN A 70 7.34 10.33 -12.20
C ASN A 70 8.43 10.94 -11.30
N TYR A 71 9.59 10.27 -11.17
CA TYR A 71 10.75 10.80 -10.44
C TYR A 71 11.74 11.46 -11.41
#